data_AF-A0AA42W635-F1
#
_entry.id   AF-A0AA42W635-F1
#
_cell.length_a   1.000
_cell.length_b   1.000
_cell.length_c   1.000
_cell.angle_alpha   90.00
_cell.angle_beta   90.00
_cell.angle_gamma   90.00
#
_symmetry.space_group_name_H-M   'P 1'
#
loop_
_entity.id
_entity.type
_entity.pdbx_description
1 polymer ?
#
loop_
_entity_poly.entity_id
_entity_poly.type
_entity_poly.pdbx_seq_one_letter_code
_entity_poly.pdbx_strand_id
1 'polypeptide(L)'
;MKNADQSSPLKPVFAALSRHSDLVEIALREPVGMDGDAAVSDPGIRSLREFNVLRSAGERGYRLHSKLRDFANDVLQIHPAYQSLTSIGQLVEQIPMVWRELDDLRSASDYQQADEAIAQIEQDAFDISDLVERNLRLLGLLLSTRFGNVSSLAAKASQNRYYQRQSELMANDLTRLSRAVEKVEGEARERGLQSLAAMLRNTIQAQLPRWTQTLSQHQSQIRRDIFSLREIERKNVLLARTAMLLRQNPGWRGIEEPKLDDEIAPFFMSKPFVGAPLAPIRMHMDPHDEDRSMKDLMRDEVRSLPKLTATPTPAKKPAPIKRADPKEPRAAPEKPAMQALARLAAAAIRNAKEGNKPLSVMDWRIGDTFARGMAPALWLAFTASALRPYKFRVVRVADPAAQGERFSHTFSDALVMPTPDAIALFVRTLGRQLREPKPQGKPAADQATTVP
;
A
#
# COMPACT_ATOMS: atom_id res chain seq x y z
N MET A 1 50.31 -7.00 46.99
CA MET A 1 48.90 -6.71 47.31
C MET A 1 48.76 -5.20 47.47
N LYS A 2 48.34 -4.50 46.42
CA LYS A 2 48.11 -3.05 46.42
C LYS A 2 46.60 -2.79 46.49
N ASN A 3 46.22 -1.82 47.31
CA ASN A 3 44.89 -1.55 47.85
C ASN A 3 43.75 -1.50 46.83
N ALA A 4 42.66 -2.17 47.18
CA ALA A 4 41.39 -2.27 46.48
C ALA A 4 40.44 -1.09 46.74
N ASP A 5 40.98 0.13 46.81
CA ASP A 5 40.21 1.37 46.99
C ASP A 5 40.17 2.21 45.70
N GLN A 6 40.14 1.55 44.53
CA GLN A 6 39.48 2.14 43.38
C GLN A 6 37.99 1.94 43.60
N SER A 7 37.33 2.88 44.27
CA SER A 7 35.88 2.91 44.34
C SER A 7 35.34 2.86 42.90
N SER A 8 34.88 1.69 42.47
CA SER A 8 34.39 1.49 41.11
C SER A 8 33.39 2.61 40.79
N PRO A 9 33.61 3.43 39.75
CA PRO A 9 32.73 4.56 39.40
C PRO A 9 31.30 4.10 39.09
N LEU A 10 31.10 2.80 38.91
CA LEU A 10 29.80 2.16 38.76
C LEU A 10 28.98 2.15 40.05
N LYS A 11 29.60 1.94 41.23
CA LYS A 11 28.89 1.88 42.51
C LYS A 11 28.06 3.15 42.82
N PRO A 12 28.61 4.39 42.69
CA PRO A 12 27.83 5.59 42.94
C PRO A 12 26.75 5.82 41.88
N VAL A 13 26.99 5.44 40.61
CA VAL A 13 25.98 5.55 39.53
C VAL A 13 24.81 4.61 39.79
N PHE A 14 25.05 3.34 40.12
CA PHE A 14 23.98 2.40 40.45
C PHE A 14 23.25 2.76 41.75
N ALA A 15 23.95 3.32 42.73
CA ALA A 15 23.33 3.84 43.95
C ALA A 15 22.46 5.09 43.69
N ALA A 16 22.84 5.96 42.75
CA ALA A 16 22.02 7.10 42.34
C ALA A 16 20.79 6.65 41.53
N LEU A 17 20.95 5.66 40.64
CA LEU A 17 19.84 5.06 39.90
C LEU A 17 18.83 4.36 40.83
N SER A 18 19.30 3.65 41.85
CA SER A 18 18.40 2.97 42.81
C SER A 18 17.66 3.95 43.73
N ARG A 19 18.29 5.07 44.09
CA ARG A 19 17.65 6.13 44.90
C ARG A 19 16.58 6.91 44.16
N HIS A 20 16.66 6.97 42.83
CA HIS A 20 15.74 7.72 41.98
C HIS A 20 15.03 6.81 40.95
N SER A 21 14.72 5.57 41.34
CA SER A 21 14.07 4.57 40.48
C SER A 21 12.76 5.06 39.88
N ASP A 22 11.96 5.77 40.67
CA ASP A 22 10.64 6.24 40.27
C ASP A 22 10.74 7.32 39.19
N LEU A 23 11.71 8.23 39.31
CA LEU A 23 12.01 9.22 38.28
C LEU A 23 12.56 8.57 37.00
N VAL A 24 13.33 7.48 37.12
CA VAL A 24 13.82 6.71 35.97
C VAL A 24 12.69 5.95 35.28
N GLU A 25 11.73 5.38 36.01
CA GLU A 25 10.55 4.71 35.44
C GLU A 25 9.66 5.71 34.69
N ILE A 26 9.43 6.89 35.27
CA ILE A 26 8.68 7.97 34.61
C ILE A 26 9.46 8.43 33.36
N ALA A 27 10.78 8.63 33.44
CA ALA A 27 11.64 9.02 32.31
C ALA A 27 11.73 7.98 31.18
N LEU A 28 11.44 6.71 31.49
CA LEU A 28 11.37 5.63 30.51
C LEU A 28 10.10 5.74 29.66
N ARG A 29 8.96 6.10 30.27
CA ARG A 29 7.66 6.21 29.59
C ARG A 29 7.43 7.57 28.95
N GLU A 30 7.76 8.65 29.67
CA GLU A 30 7.47 10.03 29.29
C GLU A 30 8.66 10.96 29.56
N PRO A 31 8.78 12.09 28.86
CA PRO A 31 9.76 13.11 29.24
C PRO A 31 9.43 13.70 30.62
N VAL A 32 10.42 13.75 31.52
CA VAL A 32 10.27 14.30 32.87
C VAL A 32 10.43 15.81 32.84
N GLY A 33 9.52 16.56 33.47
CA GLY A 33 9.69 18.00 33.66
C GLY A 33 9.13 18.89 32.56
N MET A 34 7.91 18.59 32.10
CA MET A 34 7.14 19.48 31.22
C MET A 34 6.70 20.79 31.91
N ASP A 35 6.81 20.87 33.24
CA ASP A 35 6.53 22.08 34.03
C ASP A 35 7.81 22.88 34.26
N GLY A 36 8.02 23.88 33.40
CA GLY A 36 9.27 24.58 33.09
C GLY A 36 10.01 25.35 34.19
N ASP A 37 9.75 25.12 35.48
CA ASP A 37 10.53 25.73 36.58
C ASP A 37 10.69 24.81 37.81
N ALA A 38 9.69 24.00 38.16
CA ALA A 38 9.78 23.07 39.29
C ALA A 38 10.72 21.89 39.01
N ALA A 39 10.83 21.45 37.76
CA ALA A 39 11.65 20.30 37.36
C ALA A 39 13.16 20.58 37.33
N VAL A 40 13.57 21.85 37.22
CA VAL A 40 15.00 22.25 37.27
C VAL A 40 15.51 22.30 38.72
N SER A 41 14.59 22.39 39.69
CA SER A 41 14.89 22.49 41.12
C SER A 41 14.86 21.15 41.86
N ASP A 42 14.37 20.07 41.24
CA ASP A 42 14.35 18.75 41.86
C ASP A 42 15.78 18.22 42.07
N PRO A 43 16.21 17.97 43.33
CA PRO A 43 17.54 17.43 43.61
C PRO A 43 17.79 16.09 42.92
N GLY A 44 16.75 15.29 42.65
CA GLY A 44 16.86 14.01 41.94
C GLY A 44 17.17 14.17 40.45
N ILE A 45 16.64 15.20 39.80
CA ILE A 45 16.93 15.48 38.38
C ILE A 45 18.36 16.03 38.23
N ARG A 46 18.84 16.81 39.21
CA ARG A 46 20.21 17.34 39.24
C ARG A 46 21.25 16.23 39.42
N SER A 47 21.06 15.34 40.39
CA SER A 47 21.96 14.21 40.62
C SER A 47 21.99 13.26 39.40
N LEU A 48 20.84 12.96 38.81
CA LEU A 48 20.77 12.14 37.58
C LEU A 48 21.39 12.84 36.35
N ARG A 49 21.42 14.17 36.31
CA ARG A 49 22.13 14.94 35.28
C ARG A 49 23.64 14.89 35.48
N GLU A 50 24.12 14.99 36.70
CA GLU A 50 25.55 14.90 37.03
C GLU A 50 26.15 13.55 36.61
N PHE A 51 25.37 12.47 36.74
CA PHE A 51 25.77 11.14 36.26
C PHE A 51 25.45 10.87 34.77
N ASN A 52 25.07 11.89 33.98
CA ASN A 52 24.68 11.78 32.57
C ASN A 52 23.57 10.77 32.27
N VAL A 53 22.74 10.44 33.26
CA VAL A 53 21.59 9.53 33.13
C VAL A 53 20.43 10.22 32.41
N LEU A 54 20.23 11.52 32.68
CA LEU A 54 19.22 12.34 32.04
C LEU A 54 19.87 13.37 31.09
N ARG A 55 19.36 13.45 29.86
CA ARG A 55 19.72 14.47 28.87
C ARG A 55 18.55 15.44 28.67
N SER A 56 18.85 16.74 28.62
CA SER A 56 17.86 17.77 28.30
C SER A 56 17.36 17.63 26.86
N ALA A 57 16.06 17.52 26.66
CA ALA A 57 15.40 17.40 25.37
C ALA A 57 14.70 18.71 24.95
N GLY A 58 15.32 19.85 25.25
CA GLY A 58 14.80 21.19 24.94
C GLY A 58 13.55 21.53 25.75
N GLU A 59 12.55 22.15 25.10
CA GLU A 59 11.24 22.52 25.71
C GLU A 59 10.43 21.31 26.19
N ARG A 60 10.83 20.08 25.82
CA ARG A 60 10.14 18.84 26.17
C ARG A 60 10.75 18.16 27.41
N GLY A 61 11.31 18.94 28.35
CA GLY A 61 11.87 18.43 29.60
C GLY A 61 13.13 17.56 29.44
N TYR A 62 13.35 16.65 30.39
CA TYR A 62 14.47 15.72 30.47
C TYR A 62 14.07 14.33 29.96
N ARG A 63 14.99 13.67 29.25
CA ARG A 63 14.84 12.30 28.76
C ARG A 63 15.97 11.43 29.25
N LEU A 64 15.66 10.15 29.44
CA LEU A 64 16.67 9.14 29.73
C LEU A 64 17.72 9.09 28.61
N HIS A 65 18.99 8.90 28.98
CA HIS A 65 20.08 8.68 28.05
C HIS A 65 19.76 7.50 27.12
N SER A 66 20.05 7.63 25.82
CA SER A 66 19.67 6.63 24.81
C SER A 66 20.22 5.24 25.13
N LYS A 67 21.51 5.13 25.50
CA LYS A 67 22.12 3.84 25.87
C LYS A 67 21.48 3.17 27.08
N LEU A 68 21.05 3.95 28.09
CA LEU A 68 20.41 3.40 29.28
C LEU A 68 18.96 3.00 28.97
N ARG A 69 18.28 3.78 28.11
CA ARG A 69 16.96 3.42 27.59
C ARG A 69 17.03 2.14 26.75
N ASP A 70 18.03 2.01 25.88
CA ASP A 70 18.23 0.81 25.07
C ASP A 70 18.54 -0.40 25.95
N PHE A 71 19.39 -0.24 26.97
CA PHE A 71 19.66 -1.28 27.96
C PHE A 71 18.41 -1.68 28.74
N ALA A 72 17.64 -0.71 29.25
CA ALA A 72 16.39 -0.98 29.96
C ALA A 72 15.36 -1.68 29.06
N ASN A 73 15.23 -1.24 27.80
CA ASN A 73 14.34 -1.87 26.82
C ASN A 73 14.78 -3.29 26.46
N ASP A 74 16.08 -3.55 26.39
CA ASP A 74 16.60 -4.89 26.14
C ASP A 74 16.35 -5.84 27.31
N VAL A 75 16.59 -5.37 28.55
CA VAL A 75 16.37 -6.16 29.77
C VAL A 75 14.89 -6.42 29.99
N LEU A 76 14.05 -5.40 29.77
CA LEU A 76 12.59 -5.50 29.95
C LEU A 76 11.86 -6.08 28.73
N GLN A 77 12.58 -6.33 27.62
CA GLN A 77 12.03 -6.76 26.33
C GLN A 77 10.89 -5.85 25.82
N ILE A 78 10.92 -4.56 26.19
CA ILE A 78 9.94 -3.58 25.75
C ILE A 78 10.41 -3.03 24.42
N HIS A 79 9.92 -3.64 23.34
CA HIS A 79 10.33 -3.27 21.99
C HIS A 79 9.32 -2.30 21.37
N PRO A 80 9.69 -1.04 21.08
CA PRO A 80 8.83 -0.12 20.35
C PRO A 80 8.51 -0.66 18.95
N ALA A 81 7.42 -0.18 18.34
CA ALA A 81 6.96 -0.66 17.03
C ALA A 81 8.00 -0.50 15.91
N TYR A 82 8.92 0.47 16.04
CA TYR A 82 10.06 0.63 15.15
C TYR A 82 11.33 0.70 16.00
N GLN A 83 12.13 -0.34 15.94
CA GLN A 83 13.46 -0.37 16.54
C GLN A 83 14.48 -0.61 15.42
N SER A 84 15.43 0.31 15.27
CA SER A 84 16.52 0.15 14.31
C SER A 84 17.44 -0.96 14.78
N LEU A 85 17.94 -1.77 13.84
CA LEU A 85 19.08 -2.62 14.13
C LEU A 85 20.30 -1.72 14.36
N THR A 86 21.16 -2.13 15.27
CA THR A 86 22.40 -1.39 15.53
C THR A 86 23.30 -1.55 14.32
N SER A 87 23.80 -0.44 13.76
CA SER A 87 24.66 -0.46 12.57
C SER A 87 26.00 -1.08 12.91
N ILE A 88 26.30 -2.24 12.31
CA ILE A 88 27.59 -2.92 12.46
C ILE A 88 28.60 -2.32 11.49
N GLY A 89 28.15 -1.75 10.36
CA GLY A 89 29.01 -1.23 9.30
C GLY A 89 30.18 -0.35 9.74
N GLN A 90 30.02 0.51 10.74
CA GLN A 90 31.12 1.34 11.25
C GLN A 90 32.23 0.50 11.92
N LEU A 91 31.86 -0.47 12.75
CA LEU A 91 32.81 -1.39 13.39
C LEU A 91 33.48 -2.30 12.35
N VAL A 92 32.72 -2.71 11.32
CA VAL A 92 33.29 -3.47 10.19
C VAL A 92 34.37 -2.68 9.44
N GLU A 93 34.18 -1.36 9.28
CA GLU A 93 35.16 -0.47 8.64
C GLU A 93 36.35 -0.15 9.57
N GLN A 94 36.15 -0.21 10.89
CA GLN A 94 37.18 0.05 11.89
C GLN A 94 38.24 -1.06 11.94
N ILE A 95 37.86 -2.35 11.90
CA ILE A 95 38.81 -3.48 11.91
C ILE A 95 39.95 -3.32 10.87
N PRO A 96 39.68 -3.12 9.57
CA PRO A 96 40.73 -2.97 8.57
C PRO A 96 41.46 -1.61 8.65
N MET A 97 40.93 -0.63 9.38
CA MET A 97 41.62 0.63 9.67
C MET A 97 42.67 0.42 10.77
N VAL A 98 42.25 -0.14 11.91
CA VAL A 98 43.15 -0.46 13.04
C VAL A 98 44.20 -1.48 12.61
N TRP A 99 43.86 -2.41 11.73
CA TRP A 99 44.83 -3.34 11.14
C TRP A 99 45.95 -2.64 10.34
N ARG A 100 45.61 -1.60 9.55
CA ARG A 100 46.62 -0.83 8.80
C ARG A 100 47.51 -0.03 9.75
N GLU A 101 46.92 0.56 10.78
CA GLU A 101 47.66 1.27 11.82
C GLU A 101 48.60 0.33 12.59
N LEU A 102 48.15 -0.89 12.91
CA LEU A 102 48.98 -1.94 13.50
C LEU A 102 50.18 -2.29 12.61
N ASP A 103 49.98 -2.35 11.29
CA ASP A 103 51.06 -2.63 10.33
C ASP A 103 52.10 -1.49 10.29
N ASP A 104 51.63 -0.24 10.33
CA ASP A 104 52.48 0.94 10.38
C ASP A 104 53.28 1.00 11.69
N LEU A 105 52.63 0.72 12.83
CA LEU A 105 53.26 0.71 14.16
C LEU A 105 54.32 -0.39 14.30
N ARG A 106 54.05 -1.58 13.76
CA ARG A 106 55.06 -2.65 13.71
C ARG A 106 56.23 -2.29 12.80
N SER A 107 55.98 -1.63 11.69
CA SER A 107 57.05 -1.12 10.81
C SER A 107 57.90 -0.05 11.50
N ALA A 108 57.29 0.76 12.35
CA ALA A 108 57.96 1.75 13.18
C ALA A 108 58.66 1.17 14.43
N SER A 109 58.54 -0.15 14.68
CA SER A 109 59.06 -0.86 15.85
C SER A 109 58.48 -0.39 17.21
N ASP A 110 57.29 0.21 17.23
CA ASP A 110 56.58 0.56 18.46
C ASP A 110 55.66 -0.59 18.89
N TYR A 111 56.24 -1.58 19.58
CA TYR A 111 55.53 -2.80 19.94
C TYR A 111 54.46 -2.60 21.03
N GLN A 112 54.56 -1.57 21.87
CA GLN A 112 53.56 -1.33 22.91
C GLN A 112 52.23 -0.86 22.31
N GLN A 113 52.29 0.11 21.39
CA GLN A 113 51.08 0.57 20.69
C GLN A 113 50.53 -0.50 19.74
N ALA A 114 51.39 -1.34 19.17
CA ALA A 114 50.96 -2.49 18.39
C ALA A 114 50.14 -3.49 19.23
N ASP A 115 50.55 -3.79 20.46
CA ASP A 115 49.79 -4.67 21.36
C ASP A 115 48.44 -4.04 21.76
N GLU A 116 48.38 -2.72 21.97
CA GLU A 116 47.13 -1.99 22.21
C GLU A 116 46.18 -2.06 21.00
N ALA A 117 46.70 -1.91 19.78
CA ALA A 117 45.92 -2.02 18.56
C ALA A 117 45.40 -3.47 18.35
N ILE A 118 46.18 -4.49 18.71
CA ILE A 118 45.72 -5.89 18.72
C ILE A 118 44.56 -6.07 19.71
N ALA A 119 44.68 -5.55 20.93
CA ALA A 119 43.63 -5.60 21.93
C ALA A 119 42.36 -4.85 21.47
N GLN A 120 42.50 -3.75 20.74
CA GLN A 120 41.38 -3.04 20.15
C GLN A 120 40.67 -3.87 19.07
N ILE A 121 41.41 -4.56 18.18
CA ILE A 121 40.81 -5.46 17.18
C ILE A 121 40.08 -6.63 17.86
N GLU A 122 40.66 -7.18 18.93
CA GLU A 122 40.01 -8.20 19.75
C GLU A 122 38.68 -7.71 20.32
N GLN A 123 38.67 -6.52 20.95
CA GLN A 123 37.46 -5.93 21.50
C GLN A 123 36.42 -5.65 20.41
N ASP A 124 36.83 -5.06 19.29
CA ASP A 124 35.94 -4.76 18.16
C ASP A 124 35.31 -6.05 17.60
N ALA A 125 36.06 -7.16 17.55
CA ALA A 125 35.55 -8.46 17.10
C ALA A 125 34.49 -9.04 18.04
N PHE A 126 34.70 -8.94 19.36
CA PHE A 126 33.71 -9.36 20.36
C PHE A 126 32.46 -8.48 20.33
N ASP A 127 32.63 -7.15 20.24
CA ASP A 127 31.52 -6.21 20.16
C ASP A 127 30.66 -6.47 18.91
N ILE A 128 31.28 -6.76 17.77
CA ILE A 128 30.58 -7.15 16.54
C ILE A 128 29.77 -8.44 16.75
N SER A 129 30.37 -9.45 17.37
CA SER A 129 29.69 -10.72 17.66
C SER A 129 28.43 -10.48 18.51
N ASP A 130 28.57 -9.75 19.61
CA ASP A 130 27.46 -9.46 20.53
C ASP A 130 26.37 -8.63 19.85
N LEU A 131 26.75 -7.65 19.02
CA LEU A 131 25.81 -6.82 18.29
C LEU A 131 25.04 -7.60 17.22
N VAL A 132 25.70 -8.51 16.49
CA VAL A 132 25.03 -9.38 15.51
C VAL A 132 24.04 -10.29 16.23
N GLU A 133 24.45 -10.93 17.32
CA GLU A 133 23.57 -11.83 18.09
C GLU A 133 22.37 -11.08 18.68
N ARG A 134 22.60 -9.89 19.23
CA ARG A 134 21.54 -9.00 19.73
C ARG A 134 20.57 -8.62 18.61
N ASN A 135 21.07 -8.19 17.46
CA ASN A 135 20.24 -7.81 16.32
C ASN A 135 19.41 -8.99 15.78
N LEU A 136 19.99 -10.20 15.70
CA LEU A 136 19.27 -11.41 15.30
C LEU A 136 18.19 -11.79 16.31
N ARG A 137 18.49 -11.74 17.62
CA ARG A 137 17.52 -12.01 18.69
C ARG A 137 16.36 -11.02 18.63
N LEU A 138 16.67 -9.74 18.44
CA LEU A 138 15.67 -8.68 18.28
C LEU A 138 14.75 -8.94 17.09
N LEU A 139 15.31 -9.25 15.92
CA LEU A 139 14.53 -9.62 14.74
C LEU A 139 13.64 -10.83 15.01
N GLY A 140 14.16 -11.86 15.68
CA GLY A 140 13.39 -13.04 16.07
C GLY A 140 12.18 -12.70 16.94
N LEU A 141 12.35 -11.85 17.94
CA LEU A 141 11.27 -11.43 18.84
C LEU A 141 10.24 -10.53 18.12
N LEU A 142 10.69 -9.60 17.29
CA LEU A 142 9.80 -8.73 16.52
C LEU A 142 8.99 -9.51 15.46
N LEU A 143 9.54 -10.59 14.93
CA LEU A 143 8.83 -11.48 14.00
C LEU A 143 7.86 -12.42 14.69
N SER A 144 8.15 -12.85 15.93
CA SER A 144 7.23 -13.71 16.68
C SER A 144 5.97 -12.97 17.13
N THR A 145 6.06 -11.65 17.36
CA THR A 145 4.91 -10.78 17.69
C THR A 145 4.08 -10.46 16.45
N ARG A 146 3.36 -11.46 15.93
CA ARG A 146 2.51 -11.32 14.73
C ARG A 146 1.52 -10.14 14.81
N PHE A 147 1.04 -9.76 16.01
CA PHE A 147 0.09 -8.64 16.20
C PHE A 147 0.17 -7.88 17.54
N GLY A 148 1.32 -7.88 18.25
CA GLY A 148 1.40 -7.25 19.58
C GLY A 148 1.53 -5.72 19.59
N ASN A 149 2.28 -5.15 18.64
CA ASN A 149 2.82 -3.79 18.80
C ASN A 149 2.23 -2.76 17.83
N VAL A 150 1.27 -3.14 16.99
CA VAL A 150 0.76 -2.27 15.92
C VAL A 150 -0.76 -2.34 15.81
N SER A 151 -1.41 -1.17 15.80
CA SER A 151 -2.87 -1.03 15.83
C SER A 151 -3.56 -1.18 14.47
N SER A 152 -2.82 -1.17 13.35
CA SER A 152 -3.40 -1.25 12.01
C SER A 152 -2.59 -2.13 11.05
N LEU A 153 -3.29 -2.75 10.09
CA LEU A 153 -2.67 -3.55 9.03
C LEU A 153 -1.69 -2.73 8.18
N ALA A 154 -2.03 -1.47 7.89
CA ALA A 154 -1.15 -0.56 7.14
C ALA A 154 0.15 -0.25 7.90
N ALA A 155 0.06 -0.01 9.21
CA ALA A 155 1.25 0.20 10.03
C ALA A 155 2.08 -1.10 10.15
N LYS A 156 1.46 -2.28 10.20
CA LYS A 156 2.18 -3.57 10.18
C LYS A 156 2.87 -3.81 8.84
N ALA A 157 2.23 -3.45 7.73
CA ALA A 157 2.86 -3.51 6.40
C ALA A 157 4.06 -2.56 6.29
N SER A 158 3.97 -1.36 6.87
CA SER A 158 5.09 -0.42 6.97
C SER A 158 6.23 -0.98 7.84
N GLN A 159 5.89 -1.53 9.01
CA GLN A 159 6.82 -2.18 9.93
C GLN A 159 7.58 -3.34 9.24
N ASN A 160 6.87 -4.24 8.57
CA ASN A 160 7.49 -5.37 7.87
C ASN A 160 8.40 -4.90 6.71
N ARG A 161 8.02 -3.86 5.97
CA ARG A 161 8.89 -3.24 4.94
C ARG A 161 10.13 -2.59 5.55
N TYR A 162 9.99 -1.97 6.72
CA TYR A 162 11.12 -1.39 7.45
C TYR A 162 12.12 -2.49 7.83
N TYR A 163 11.65 -3.58 8.45
CA TYR A 163 12.52 -4.70 8.82
C TYR A 163 13.09 -5.47 7.63
N GLN A 164 12.37 -5.54 6.52
CA GLN A 164 12.93 -6.05 5.27
C GLN A 164 14.19 -5.27 4.88
N ARG A 165 14.10 -3.93 4.81
CA ARG A 165 15.25 -3.08 4.48
C ARG A 165 16.38 -3.21 5.51
N GLN A 166 16.06 -3.25 6.80
CA GLN A 166 17.06 -3.41 7.85
C GLN A 166 17.77 -4.78 7.76
N SER A 167 17.04 -5.85 7.44
CA SER A 167 17.62 -7.17 7.24
C SER A 167 18.48 -7.27 5.98
N GLU A 168 18.16 -6.50 4.93
CA GLU A 168 18.98 -6.38 3.72
C GLU A 168 20.28 -5.62 4.01
N LEU A 169 20.21 -4.51 4.77
CA LEU A 169 21.39 -3.78 5.24
C LEU A 169 22.29 -4.68 6.09
N MET A 170 21.73 -5.40 7.06
CA MET A 170 22.51 -6.31 7.91
C MET A 170 23.14 -7.46 7.11
N ALA A 171 22.45 -7.97 6.08
CA ALA A 171 23.03 -8.98 5.19
C ALA A 171 24.24 -8.42 4.43
N ASN A 172 24.14 -7.18 3.92
CA ASN A 172 25.26 -6.51 3.28
C ASN A 172 26.41 -6.30 4.26
N ASP A 173 26.14 -5.86 5.48
CA ASP A 173 27.15 -5.67 6.52
C ASP A 173 27.85 -6.99 6.88
N LEU A 174 27.13 -8.10 7.00
CA LEU A 174 27.71 -9.43 7.22
C LEU A 174 28.62 -9.87 6.06
N THR A 175 28.25 -9.58 4.81
CA THR A 175 29.12 -9.88 3.66
C THR A 175 30.38 -9.01 3.63
N ARG A 176 30.27 -7.74 4.05
CA ARG A 176 31.43 -6.85 4.21
C ARG A 176 32.35 -7.33 5.33
N LEU A 177 31.76 -7.76 6.45
CA LEU A 177 32.48 -8.32 7.59
C LEU A 177 33.27 -9.58 7.20
N SER A 178 32.64 -10.52 6.48
CA SER A 178 33.31 -11.73 5.97
C SER A 178 34.59 -11.36 5.20
N ARG A 179 34.46 -10.44 4.23
CA ARG A 179 35.59 -10.01 3.38
C ARG A 179 36.66 -9.28 4.17
N ALA A 180 36.27 -8.39 5.09
CA ALA A 180 37.22 -7.64 5.92
C ALA A 180 38.01 -8.59 6.83
N VAL A 181 37.34 -9.54 7.48
CA VAL A 181 37.96 -10.50 8.38
C VAL A 181 38.82 -11.51 7.61
N GLU A 182 38.37 -12.03 6.47
CA GLU A 182 39.19 -12.90 5.60
C GLU A 182 40.49 -12.21 5.15
N LYS A 183 40.41 -10.93 4.78
CA LYS A 183 41.58 -10.14 4.40
C LYS A 183 42.55 -9.95 5.56
N VAL A 184 42.04 -9.49 6.71
CA VAL A 184 42.87 -9.26 7.90
C VAL A 184 43.46 -10.55 8.44
N GLU A 185 42.70 -11.66 8.42
CA GLU A 185 43.21 -12.97 8.82
C GLU A 185 44.34 -13.46 7.89
N GLY A 186 44.18 -13.32 6.57
CA GLY A 186 45.22 -13.67 5.59
C GLY A 186 46.50 -12.87 5.82
N GLU A 187 46.37 -11.56 5.95
CA GLU A 187 47.48 -10.65 6.21
C GLU A 187 48.16 -10.88 7.57
N ALA A 188 47.39 -11.32 8.59
CA ALA A 188 47.93 -11.68 9.91
C ALA A 188 48.74 -12.99 9.88
N ARG A 189 48.28 -13.98 9.10
CA ARG A 189 49.02 -15.24 8.90
C ARG A 189 50.35 -15.02 8.20
N GLU A 190 50.38 -14.18 7.16
CA GLU A 190 51.61 -13.83 6.43
C GLU A 190 52.66 -13.17 7.34
N ARG A 191 52.21 -12.37 8.32
CA ARG A 191 53.08 -11.65 9.27
C ARG A 191 53.40 -12.44 10.55
N GLY A 192 52.98 -13.70 10.64
CA GLY A 192 53.24 -14.58 11.78
C GLY A 192 52.38 -14.32 13.04
N LEU A 193 51.34 -13.49 12.96
CA LEU A 193 50.40 -13.19 14.05
C LEU A 193 49.30 -14.27 14.13
N GLN A 194 49.70 -15.50 14.47
CA GLN A 194 48.80 -16.66 14.47
C GLN A 194 47.70 -16.58 15.54
N SER A 195 47.96 -15.92 16.68
CA SER A 195 46.98 -15.74 17.76
C SER A 195 45.79 -14.91 17.32
N LEU A 196 46.04 -13.74 16.72
CA LEU A 196 45.00 -12.85 16.20
C LEU A 196 44.20 -13.53 15.08
N ALA A 197 44.88 -14.20 14.14
CA ALA A 197 44.23 -14.94 13.07
C ALA A 197 43.31 -16.06 13.61
N ALA A 198 43.79 -16.82 14.60
CA ALA A 198 43.00 -17.86 15.25
C ALA A 198 41.79 -17.28 16.02
N MET A 199 41.96 -16.14 16.69
CA MET A 199 40.88 -15.43 17.37
C MET A 199 39.80 -15.01 16.38
N LEU A 200 40.14 -14.26 15.33
CA LEU A 200 39.19 -13.80 14.30
C LEU A 200 38.44 -14.96 13.65
N ARG A 201 39.13 -16.08 13.42
CA ARG A 201 38.52 -17.30 12.89
C ARG A 201 37.50 -17.90 13.86
N ASN A 202 37.84 -17.98 15.15
CA ASN A 202 36.98 -18.59 16.16
C ASN A 202 35.80 -17.70 16.56
N THR A 203 35.97 -16.39 16.59
CA THR A 203 34.93 -15.43 17.03
C THR A 203 33.97 -15.11 15.89
N ILE A 204 34.48 -14.69 14.74
CA ILE A 204 33.65 -14.18 13.65
C ILE A 204 33.43 -15.25 12.58
N GLN A 205 34.49 -15.84 12.01
CA GLN A 205 34.32 -16.73 10.86
C GLN A 205 33.56 -18.02 11.20
N ALA A 206 33.76 -18.56 12.41
CA ALA A 206 33.03 -19.75 12.87
C ALA A 206 31.53 -19.49 13.06
N GLN A 207 31.14 -18.27 13.47
CA GLN A 207 29.75 -17.90 13.72
C GLN A 207 29.04 -17.36 12.46
N LEU A 208 29.79 -16.86 11.48
CA LEU A 208 29.25 -16.23 10.26
C LEU A 208 28.23 -17.11 9.49
N PRO A 209 28.46 -18.43 9.28
CA PRO A 209 27.48 -19.29 8.62
C PRO A 209 26.17 -19.39 9.40
N ARG A 210 26.25 -19.45 10.73
CA ARG A 210 25.07 -19.49 11.61
C ARG A 210 24.30 -18.19 11.57
N TRP A 211 24.98 -17.04 11.63
CA TRP A 211 24.35 -15.72 11.54
C TRP A 211 23.66 -15.49 10.20
N THR A 212 24.32 -15.86 9.10
CA THR A 212 23.76 -15.72 7.74
C THR A 212 22.56 -16.64 7.52
N GLN A 213 22.62 -17.88 8.01
CA GLN A 213 21.47 -18.80 7.97
C GLN A 213 20.28 -18.27 8.77
N THR A 214 20.52 -17.81 10.00
CA THR A 214 19.46 -17.26 10.88
C THR A 214 18.82 -16.01 10.25
N LEU A 215 19.63 -15.12 9.68
CA LEU A 215 19.14 -13.95 8.96
C LEU A 215 18.30 -14.34 7.73
N SER A 216 18.74 -15.31 6.94
CA SER A 216 17.99 -15.82 5.78
C SER A 216 16.64 -16.43 6.19
N GLN A 217 16.60 -17.13 7.33
CA GLN A 217 15.35 -17.63 7.90
C GLN A 217 14.40 -16.48 8.29
N HIS A 218 14.91 -15.46 8.96
CA HIS A 218 14.13 -14.26 9.31
C HIS A 218 13.64 -13.50 8.07
N GLN A 219 14.48 -13.32 7.05
CA GLN A 219 14.08 -12.72 5.77
C GLN A 219 12.97 -13.52 5.09
N SER A 220 13.07 -14.85 5.10
CA SER A 220 12.05 -15.74 4.55
C SER A 220 10.72 -15.66 5.33
N GLN A 221 10.78 -15.49 6.64
CA GLN A 221 9.60 -15.23 7.47
C GLN A 221 8.97 -13.87 7.14
N ILE A 222 9.78 -12.79 7.05
CA ILE A 222 9.31 -11.45 6.66
C ILE A 222 8.60 -11.49 5.30
N ARG A 223 9.18 -12.18 4.31
CA ARG A 223 8.58 -12.31 2.97
C ARG A 223 7.23 -13.03 3.01
N ARG A 224 7.13 -14.11 3.79
CA ARG A 224 5.86 -14.84 4.01
C ARG A 224 4.82 -13.95 4.67
N ASP A 225 5.20 -13.18 5.68
CA ASP A 225 4.28 -12.29 6.39
C ASP A 225 3.82 -11.12 5.50
N ILE A 226 4.71 -10.53 4.68
CA ILE A 226 4.33 -9.51 3.68
C ILE A 226 3.34 -10.09 2.66
N PHE A 227 3.55 -11.32 2.21
CA PHE A 227 2.64 -11.98 1.27
C PHE A 227 1.27 -12.26 1.92
N SER A 228 1.27 -12.83 3.13
CA SER A 228 0.05 -13.06 3.90
C SER A 228 -0.74 -11.77 4.15
N LEU A 229 -0.06 -10.65 4.46
CA LEU A 229 -0.71 -9.35 4.61
C LEU A 229 -1.41 -8.88 3.32
N ARG A 230 -0.81 -9.12 2.14
CA ARG A 230 -1.44 -8.79 0.85
C ARG A 230 -2.67 -9.65 0.60
N GLU A 231 -2.64 -10.91 0.99
CA GLU A 231 -3.81 -11.80 0.89
C GLU A 231 -4.93 -11.35 1.82
N ILE A 232 -4.61 -11.02 3.07
CA ILE A 232 -5.57 -10.48 4.04
C ILE A 232 -6.17 -9.16 3.54
N GLU A 233 -5.36 -8.27 2.99
CA GLU A 233 -5.84 -7.00 2.41
C GLU A 233 -6.81 -7.25 1.25
N ARG A 234 -6.49 -8.19 0.34
CA ARG A 234 -7.42 -8.59 -0.75
C ARG A 234 -8.72 -9.16 -0.19
N LYS A 235 -8.65 -10.06 0.79
CA LYS A 235 -9.83 -10.65 1.45
C LYS A 235 -10.68 -9.57 2.12
N ASN A 236 -10.06 -8.61 2.82
CA ASN A 236 -10.76 -7.47 3.43
C ASN A 236 -11.43 -6.56 2.40
N VAL A 237 -10.80 -6.29 1.26
CA VAL A 237 -11.42 -5.52 0.16
C VAL A 237 -12.61 -6.29 -0.43
N LEU A 238 -12.49 -7.60 -0.62
CA LEU A 238 -13.60 -8.43 -1.07
C LEU A 238 -14.74 -8.43 -0.06
N LEU A 239 -14.47 -8.60 1.24
CA LEU A 239 -15.46 -8.53 2.31
C LEU A 239 -16.14 -7.16 2.39
N ALA A 240 -15.39 -6.07 2.20
CA ALA A 240 -15.96 -4.73 2.16
C ALA A 240 -16.89 -4.55 0.94
N ARG A 241 -16.51 -5.07 -0.23
CA ARG A 241 -17.33 -5.03 -1.44
C ARG A 241 -18.57 -5.92 -1.33
N THR A 242 -18.46 -7.12 -0.75
CA THR A 242 -19.61 -8.00 -0.54
C THR A 242 -20.56 -7.42 0.51
N ALA A 243 -20.04 -6.85 1.59
CA ALA A 243 -20.85 -6.12 2.56
C ALA A 243 -21.57 -4.92 1.90
N MET A 244 -20.89 -4.18 1.02
CA MET A 244 -21.49 -3.11 0.23
C MET A 244 -22.59 -3.64 -0.71
N LEU A 245 -22.35 -4.75 -1.41
CA LEU A 245 -23.33 -5.39 -2.29
C LEU A 245 -24.59 -5.83 -1.52
N LEU A 246 -24.41 -6.44 -0.34
CA LEU A 246 -25.49 -6.87 0.55
C LEU A 246 -26.30 -5.69 1.08
N ARG A 247 -25.63 -4.57 1.41
CA ARG A 247 -26.31 -3.33 1.83
C ARG A 247 -27.09 -2.69 0.69
N GLN A 248 -26.55 -2.71 -0.54
CA GLN A 248 -27.23 -2.17 -1.72
C GLN A 248 -28.41 -3.04 -2.16
N ASN A 249 -28.34 -4.35 -1.91
CA ASN A 249 -29.35 -5.32 -2.32
C ASN A 249 -29.84 -6.13 -1.11
N PRO A 250 -30.69 -5.55 -0.25
CA PRO A 250 -31.15 -6.21 0.98
C PRO A 250 -31.98 -7.49 0.73
N GLY A 251 -32.48 -7.69 -0.50
CA GLY A 251 -33.17 -8.92 -0.94
C GLY A 251 -32.27 -9.96 -1.61
N TRP A 252 -30.97 -9.72 -1.73
CA TRP A 252 -30.04 -10.60 -2.44
C TRP A 252 -29.82 -11.91 -1.67
N ARG A 253 -30.24 -13.04 -2.24
CA ARG A 253 -30.13 -14.39 -1.64
C ARG A 253 -28.90 -15.18 -2.12
N GLY A 254 -27.98 -14.55 -2.86
CA GLY A 254 -26.79 -15.17 -3.43
C GLY A 254 -26.74 -15.07 -4.96
N ILE A 255 -25.80 -15.78 -5.60
CA ILE A 255 -25.78 -15.92 -7.05
C ILE A 255 -27.14 -16.49 -7.46
N GLU A 256 -27.91 -15.72 -8.22
CA GLU A 256 -29.20 -16.17 -8.73
C GLU A 256 -28.97 -17.49 -9.43
N GLU A 257 -29.73 -18.51 -9.02
CA GLU A 257 -29.75 -19.79 -9.70
C GLU A 257 -29.81 -19.50 -11.20
N PRO A 258 -28.90 -20.02 -12.03
CA PRO A 258 -29.18 -19.98 -13.45
C PRO A 258 -30.56 -20.62 -13.57
N LYS A 259 -31.54 -19.84 -14.03
CA LYS A 259 -32.78 -20.41 -14.55
C LYS A 259 -32.29 -21.30 -15.68
N LEU A 260 -32.06 -22.55 -15.33
CA LEU A 260 -31.86 -23.64 -16.24
C LEU A 260 -33.12 -23.58 -17.09
N ASP A 261 -33.01 -23.07 -18.31
CA ASP A 261 -34.14 -22.99 -19.22
C ASP A 261 -34.81 -24.37 -19.22
N ASP A 262 -36.15 -24.39 -19.24
CA ASP A 262 -36.96 -25.62 -19.21
C ASP A 262 -36.64 -26.60 -20.37
N GLU A 263 -35.69 -26.24 -21.26
CA GLU A 263 -35.14 -27.02 -22.36
C GLU A 263 -33.88 -27.84 -22.02
N ILE A 264 -33.58 -28.08 -20.74
CA ILE A 264 -32.65 -29.17 -20.44
C ILE A 264 -33.33 -30.48 -20.78
N ALA A 265 -32.75 -31.19 -21.74
CA ALA A 265 -33.28 -32.43 -22.28
C ALA A 265 -33.85 -33.33 -21.15
N PRO A 266 -35.12 -33.78 -21.27
CA PRO A 266 -35.79 -34.60 -20.25
C PRO A 266 -34.99 -35.82 -19.84
N PHE A 267 -34.06 -36.30 -20.68
CA PHE A 267 -33.15 -37.40 -20.37
C PHE A 267 -32.28 -37.20 -19.12
N PHE A 268 -31.98 -35.97 -18.70
CA PHE A 268 -31.26 -35.70 -17.44
C PHE A 268 -32.19 -35.66 -16.21
N MET A 269 -33.49 -35.40 -16.40
CA MET A 269 -34.50 -35.38 -15.32
C MET A 269 -35.36 -36.64 -15.26
N SER A 270 -35.38 -37.45 -16.33
CA SER A 270 -36.08 -38.71 -16.43
C SER A 270 -35.07 -39.85 -16.44
N LYS A 271 -34.90 -40.51 -15.29
CA LYS A 271 -34.52 -41.92 -15.29
C LYS A 271 -35.63 -42.76 -14.66
N PRO A 272 -35.95 -43.94 -15.21
CA PRO A 272 -37.09 -44.74 -14.79
C PRO A 272 -36.81 -45.64 -13.57
N PHE A 273 -35.67 -45.51 -12.90
CA PHE A 273 -35.32 -46.41 -11.80
C PHE A 273 -34.69 -45.63 -10.64
N VAL A 274 -35.46 -45.50 -9.56
CA VAL A 274 -35.07 -45.09 -8.19
C VAL A 274 -34.95 -43.58 -7.91
N GLY A 275 -35.97 -43.03 -7.23
CA GLY A 275 -35.84 -41.87 -6.32
C GLY A 275 -36.55 -40.58 -6.72
N ALA A 276 -36.96 -39.80 -5.70
CA ALA A 276 -37.58 -38.47 -5.79
C ALA A 276 -36.79 -37.50 -6.70
N PRO A 277 -37.45 -36.50 -7.34
CA PRO A 277 -36.79 -35.56 -8.24
C PRO A 277 -35.57 -34.95 -7.54
N LEU A 278 -34.43 -34.95 -8.24
CA LEU A 278 -33.21 -34.32 -7.75
C LEU A 278 -33.55 -32.89 -7.33
N ALA A 279 -33.34 -32.58 -6.06
CA ALA A 279 -33.51 -31.22 -5.54
C ALA A 279 -32.72 -30.25 -6.44
N PRO A 280 -33.25 -29.04 -6.70
CA PRO A 280 -32.60 -28.08 -7.60
C PRO A 280 -31.13 -27.96 -7.22
N ILE A 281 -30.25 -28.15 -8.20
CA ILE A 281 -28.80 -28.16 -8.00
C ILE A 281 -28.40 -26.78 -7.49
N ARG A 282 -28.30 -26.66 -6.17
CA ARG A 282 -27.88 -25.43 -5.53
C ARG A 282 -26.36 -25.40 -5.61
N MET A 283 -25.82 -24.50 -6.42
CA MET A 283 -24.38 -24.28 -6.45
C MET A 283 -23.94 -23.76 -5.08
N HIS A 284 -23.39 -24.65 -4.27
CA HIS A 284 -22.74 -24.30 -3.02
C HIS A 284 -21.29 -23.96 -3.35
N MET A 285 -21.00 -22.66 -3.45
CA MET A 285 -19.61 -22.20 -3.45
C MET A 285 -19.16 -22.19 -2.00
N ASP A 286 -18.35 -23.18 -1.60
CA ASP A 286 -17.68 -23.10 -0.30
C ASP A 286 -16.63 -21.97 -0.39
N PRO A 287 -16.73 -20.90 0.42
CA PRO A 287 -15.75 -19.83 0.43
C PRO A 287 -14.34 -20.27 0.86
N HIS A 288 -14.16 -21.49 1.39
CA HIS A 288 -12.87 -22.09 1.72
C HIS A 288 -12.30 -22.99 0.62
N ASP A 289 -12.97 -23.14 -0.53
CA ASP A 289 -12.53 -24.00 -1.62
C ASP A 289 -11.34 -23.37 -2.42
N GLU A 290 -10.22 -23.26 -1.72
CA GLU A 290 -8.90 -22.98 -2.27
C GLU A 290 -8.09 -24.26 -2.48
N ASP A 291 -8.76 -25.40 -2.65
CA ASP A 291 -8.08 -26.65 -3.02
C ASP A 291 -7.48 -26.51 -4.43
N ARG A 292 -6.18 -26.17 -4.47
CA ARG A 292 -5.40 -26.10 -5.72
C ARG A 292 -5.47 -27.41 -6.48
N SER A 293 -5.50 -28.54 -5.77
CA SER A 293 -5.72 -29.87 -6.33
C SER A 293 -7.05 -29.96 -7.07
N MET A 294 -8.15 -29.50 -6.48
CA MET A 294 -9.47 -29.48 -7.12
C MET A 294 -9.47 -28.57 -8.35
N LYS A 295 -8.85 -27.39 -8.28
CA LYS A 295 -8.74 -26.46 -9.42
C LYS A 295 -7.90 -27.01 -10.57
N ASP A 296 -6.83 -27.73 -10.27
CA ASP A 296 -5.99 -28.37 -11.28
C ASP A 296 -6.70 -29.58 -11.89
N LEU A 297 -7.41 -30.40 -11.09
CA LEU A 297 -8.28 -31.46 -11.58
C LEU A 297 -9.41 -30.93 -12.47
N MET A 298 -10.08 -29.84 -12.07
CA MET A 298 -11.10 -29.19 -12.90
C MET A 298 -10.51 -28.64 -14.20
N ARG A 299 -9.29 -28.12 -14.19
CA ARG A 299 -8.62 -27.68 -15.43
C ARG A 299 -8.30 -28.85 -16.34
N ASP A 300 -7.85 -29.96 -15.78
CA ASP A 300 -7.55 -31.17 -16.54
C ASP A 300 -8.83 -31.81 -17.10
N GLU A 301 -9.93 -31.81 -16.34
CA GLU A 301 -11.24 -32.21 -16.82
C GLU A 301 -11.77 -31.28 -17.91
N VAL A 302 -11.70 -29.96 -17.75
CA VAL A 302 -12.10 -28.99 -18.78
C VAL A 302 -11.25 -29.11 -20.05
N ARG A 303 -9.97 -29.49 -19.92
CA ARG A 303 -9.11 -29.80 -21.08
C ARG A 303 -9.47 -31.13 -21.75
N SER A 304 -9.97 -32.09 -20.97
CA SER A 304 -10.43 -33.40 -21.46
C SER A 304 -11.78 -33.32 -22.17
N LEU A 305 -12.60 -32.31 -21.86
CA LEU A 305 -13.85 -32.07 -22.57
C LEU A 305 -13.56 -31.73 -24.05
N PRO A 306 -14.30 -32.34 -24.99
CA PRO A 306 -14.16 -32.01 -26.40
C PRO A 306 -14.45 -30.52 -26.58
N LYS A 307 -13.49 -29.77 -27.14
CA LYS A 307 -13.67 -28.35 -27.44
C LYS A 307 -14.96 -28.21 -28.23
N LEU A 308 -15.93 -27.49 -27.68
CA LEU A 308 -17.13 -27.11 -28.43
C LEU A 308 -16.63 -26.47 -29.71
N THR A 309 -16.86 -27.13 -30.84
CA THR A 309 -16.59 -26.58 -32.16
C THR A 309 -17.53 -25.39 -32.29
N ALA A 310 -17.07 -24.22 -31.88
CA ALA A 310 -17.75 -22.98 -32.15
C ALA A 310 -17.95 -22.96 -33.66
N THR A 311 -19.21 -23.09 -34.11
CA THR A 311 -19.56 -22.84 -35.50
C THR A 311 -18.98 -21.47 -35.81
N PRO A 312 -18.01 -21.36 -36.74
CA PRO A 312 -17.38 -20.09 -37.01
C PRO A 312 -18.46 -19.16 -37.53
N THR A 313 -18.92 -18.24 -36.67
CA THR A 313 -19.62 -17.05 -37.12
C THR A 313 -18.74 -16.48 -38.23
N PRO A 314 -19.20 -16.36 -39.49
CA PRO A 314 -18.34 -15.99 -40.58
C PRO A 314 -17.72 -14.64 -40.25
N ALA A 315 -16.41 -14.64 -40.00
CA ALA A 315 -15.65 -13.43 -39.83
C ALA A 315 -15.81 -12.63 -41.13
N LYS A 316 -16.68 -11.62 -41.11
CA LYS A 316 -16.72 -10.62 -42.17
C LYS A 316 -15.32 -10.03 -42.26
N LYS A 317 -14.57 -10.44 -43.30
CA LYS A 317 -13.32 -9.79 -43.66
C LYS A 317 -13.61 -8.28 -43.70
N PRO A 318 -12.90 -7.43 -42.95
CA PRO A 318 -13.06 -6.00 -43.11
C PRO A 318 -12.74 -5.67 -44.57
N ALA A 319 -13.70 -5.08 -45.27
CA ALA A 319 -13.50 -4.68 -46.66
C ALA A 319 -12.27 -3.75 -46.73
N PRO A 320 -11.39 -3.90 -47.74
CA PRO A 320 -10.27 -3.00 -47.92
C PRO A 320 -10.80 -1.57 -48.05
N ILE A 321 -10.30 -0.67 -47.22
CA ILE A 321 -10.69 0.74 -47.21
C ILE A 321 -10.18 1.36 -48.51
N LYS A 322 -11.02 1.36 -49.55
CA LYS A 322 -10.87 2.30 -50.67
C LYS A 322 -11.23 3.68 -50.12
N ARG A 323 -10.38 4.69 -50.37
CA ARG A 323 -10.74 6.10 -50.11
C ARG A 323 -12.04 6.37 -50.87
N ALA A 324 -13.13 6.47 -50.12
CA ALA A 324 -14.43 6.83 -50.66
C ALA A 324 -14.51 8.35 -50.74
N ASP A 325 -15.09 8.84 -51.83
CA ASP A 325 -15.53 10.22 -51.97
C ASP A 325 -16.42 10.64 -50.79
N PRO A 326 -16.52 11.95 -50.47
CA PRO A 326 -17.22 12.42 -49.28
C PRO A 326 -18.67 11.93 -49.29
N LYS A 327 -18.96 10.94 -48.46
CA LYS A 327 -20.31 10.41 -48.28
C LYS A 327 -21.17 11.52 -47.69
N GLU A 328 -22.19 11.95 -48.43
CA GLU A 328 -23.21 12.87 -47.91
C GLU A 328 -23.74 12.33 -46.57
N PRO A 329 -23.86 13.19 -45.54
CA PRO A 329 -24.19 12.74 -44.20
C PRO A 329 -25.64 12.22 -44.18
N ARG A 330 -25.79 10.90 -44.22
CA ARG A 330 -27.05 10.21 -43.94
C ARG A 330 -27.46 10.55 -42.50
N ALA A 331 -28.53 11.33 -42.33
CA ALA A 331 -29.10 11.66 -41.03
C ALA A 331 -29.46 10.37 -40.28
N ALA A 332 -28.81 10.13 -39.15
CA ALA A 332 -29.17 9.05 -38.24
C ALA A 332 -30.55 9.34 -37.62
N PRO A 333 -31.41 8.33 -37.38
CA PRO A 333 -32.69 8.53 -36.75
C PRO A 333 -32.50 9.20 -35.38
N GLU A 334 -33.11 10.37 -35.22
CA GLU A 334 -32.93 11.25 -34.07
C GLU A 334 -33.57 10.61 -32.84
N LYS A 335 -32.75 10.12 -31.90
CA LYS A 335 -33.26 9.65 -30.62
C LYS A 335 -33.79 10.87 -29.84
N PRO A 336 -35.04 10.85 -29.32
CA PRO A 336 -35.63 11.99 -28.60
C PRO A 336 -34.80 12.46 -27.40
N ALA A 337 -34.05 11.54 -26.77
CA ALA A 337 -33.11 11.86 -25.69
C ALA A 337 -31.91 12.72 -26.11
N MET A 338 -31.45 12.60 -27.35
CA MET A 338 -30.35 13.41 -27.88
C MET A 338 -30.82 14.85 -28.19
N GLN A 339 -32.05 15.00 -28.69
CA GLN A 339 -32.66 16.32 -28.87
C GLN A 339 -32.84 17.04 -27.53
N ALA A 340 -33.30 16.34 -26.49
CA ALA A 340 -33.38 16.89 -25.13
C ALA A 340 -32.00 17.33 -24.60
N LEU A 341 -30.97 16.52 -24.84
CA LEU A 341 -29.59 16.88 -24.45
C LEU A 341 -29.07 18.11 -25.20
N ALA A 342 -29.37 18.23 -26.50
CA ALA A 342 -29.01 19.42 -27.27
C ALA A 342 -29.72 20.68 -26.75
N ARG A 343 -30.99 20.58 -26.36
CA ARG A 343 -31.76 21.68 -25.75
C ARG A 343 -31.20 22.07 -24.37
N LEU A 344 -30.81 21.09 -23.56
CA LEU A 344 -30.17 21.32 -22.26
C LEU A 344 -28.84 22.05 -22.43
N ALA A 345 -28.00 21.60 -23.37
CA ALA A 345 -26.73 22.26 -23.67
C ALA A 345 -26.93 23.70 -24.20
N ALA A 346 -27.95 23.94 -25.04
CA ALA A 346 -28.31 25.29 -25.47
C ALA A 346 -28.81 26.19 -24.32
N ALA A 347 -29.59 25.63 -23.39
CA ALA A 347 -30.04 26.34 -22.19
C ALA A 347 -28.87 26.67 -21.25
N ALA A 348 -27.92 25.73 -21.06
CA ALA A 348 -26.72 25.97 -20.28
C ALA A 348 -25.83 27.07 -20.87
N ILE A 349 -25.73 27.15 -22.21
CA ILE A 349 -24.99 28.22 -22.90
C ILE A 349 -25.70 29.58 -22.80
N ARG A 350 -27.04 29.61 -22.89
CA ARG A 350 -27.82 30.84 -22.70
C ARG A 350 -27.69 31.37 -21.28
N ASN A 351 -27.88 30.51 -20.28
CA ASN A 351 -27.75 30.88 -18.88
C ASN A 351 -26.34 31.41 -18.58
N ALA A 352 -25.28 30.78 -19.08
CA ALA A 352 -23.91 31.28 -18.86
C ALA A 352 -23.62 32.65 -19.50
N LYS A 353 -24.39 33.07 -20.53
CA LYS A 353 -24.28 34.40 -21.13
C LYS A 353 -25.04 35.47 -20.34
N GLU A 354 -26.16 35.09 -19.71
CA GLU A 354 -27.04 35.99 -18.96
C GLU A 354 -26.63 36.11 -17.47
N GLY A 355 -25.88 35.13 -16.95
CA GLY A 355 -25.29 35.17 -15.62
C GLY A 355 -24.48 33.92 -15.31
N ASN A 356 -23.39 34.04 -14.56
CA ASN A 356 -22.40 32.96 -14.35
C ASN A 356 -22.90 31.80 -13.46
N LYS A 357 -24.21 31.55 -13.37
CA LYS A 357 -24.82 30.55 -12.50
C LYS A 357 -24.87 29.17 -13.19
N PRO A 358 -24.44 28.10 -12.51
CA PRO A 358 -24.54 26.75 -13.03
C PRO A 358 -26.01 26.32 -13.17
N LEU A 359 -26.35 25.62 -14.25
CA LEU A 359 -27.71 25.12 -14.47
C LEU A 359 -27.88 23.74 -13.83
N SER A 360 -28.86 23.60 -12.95
CA SER A 360 -29.32 22.30 -12.44
C SER A 360 -29.99 21.49 -13.56
N VAL A 361 -29.55 20.25 -13.73
CA VAL A 361 -30.10 19.31 -14.73
C VAL A 361 -31.51 18.85 -14.32
N MET A 362 -31.76 18.73 -13.02
CA MET A 362 -33.07 18.30 -12.51
C MET A 362 -34.12 19.41 -12.61
N ASP A 363 -33.76 20.65 -12.27
CA ASP A 363 -34.67 21.78 -12.41
C ASP A 363 -35.02 22.04 -13.88
N TRP A 364 -34.03 21.92 -14.78
CA TRP A 364 -34.25 22.06 -16.22
C TRP A 364 -35.16 20.95 -16.77
N ARG A 365 -35.03 19.71 -16.27
CA ARG A 365 -35.87 18.57 -16.69
C ARG A 365 -37.36 18.81 -16.42
N ILE A 366 -37.70 19.63 -15.42
CA ILE A 366 -39.09 20.01 -15.18
C ILE A 366 -39.65 20.78 -16.40
N GLY A 367 -38.85 21.52 -17.15
CA GLY A 367 -39.32 22.31 -18.30
C GLY A 367 -39.47 21.57 -19.63
N ASP A 368 -38.87 20.39 -19.82
CA ASP A 368 -38.80 19.71 -21.14
C ASP A 368 -39.55 18.38 -21.18
N THR A 369 -40.41 18.21 -22.19
CA THR A 369 -41.29 17.02 -22.33
C THR A 369 -40.51 15.76 -22.68
N PHE A 370 -39.42 15.88 -23.46
CA PHE A 370 -38.59 14.74 -23.86
C PHE A 370 -37.69 14.22 -22.73
N ALA A 371 -37.21 15.11 -21.85
CA ALA A 371 -36.43 14.73 -20.66
C ALA A 371 -37.29 14.05 -19.57
N ARG A 372 -38.59 14.38 -19.49
CA ARG A 372 -39.55 13.73 -18.59
C ARG A 372 -39.85 12.29 -18.97
N GLY A 373 -39.70 11.92 -20.25
CA GLY A 373 -39.93 10.56 -20.74
C GLY A 373 -38.97 9.49 -20.19
N MET A 374 -37.83 9.89 -19.61
CA MET A 374 -36.89 8.97 -18.94
C MET A 374 -37.01 9.05 -17.42
N ALA A 375 -36.71 7.94 -16.73
CA ALA A 375 -36.65 7.93 -15.27
C ALA A 375 -35.59 8.94 -14.75
N PRO A 376 -35.84 9.63 -13.61
CA PRO A 376 -34.97 10.71 -13.12
C PRO A 376 -33.49 10.32 -12.97
N ALA A 377 -33.23 9.16 -12.37
CA ALA A 377 -31.87 8.66 -12.16
C ALA A 377 -31.16 8.29 -13.47
N LEU A 378 -31.89 7.74 -14.44
CA LEU A 378 -31.36 7.40 -15.77
C LEU A 378 -31.03 8.67 -16.57
N TRP A 379 -31.86 9.71 -16.46
CA TRP A 379 -31.59 11.01 -17.10
C TRP A 379 -30.34 11.68 -16.54
N LEU A 380 -30.17 11.69 -15.21
CA LEU A 380 -28.97 12.22 -14.55
C LEU A 380 -27.69 11.48 -14.94
N ALA A 381 -27.73 10.14 -14.97
CA ALA A 381 -26.59 9.34 -15.40
C ALA A 381 -26.27 9.54 -16.90
N PHE A 382 -27.30 9.60 -17.74
CA PHE A 382 -27.18 9.83 -19.18
C PHE A 382 -26.57 11.22 -19.47
N THR A 383 -27.11 12.28 -18.90
CA THR A 383 -26.60 13.65 -19.10
C THR A 383 -25.19 13.83 -18.55
N ALA A 384 -24.89 13.30 -17.35
CA ALA A 384 -23.57 13.42 -16.75
C ALA A 384 -22.47 12.66 -17.53
N SER A 385 -22.84 11.58 -18.24
CA SER A 385 -21.92 10.83 -19.10
C SER A 385 -21.81 11.44 -20.49
N ALA A 386 -22.93 11.85 -21.09
CA ALA A 386 -23.00 12.33 -22.46
C ALA A 386 -22.47 13.76 -22.65
N LEU A 387 -22.51 14.63 -21.62
CA LEU A 387 -22.00 16.01 -21.71
C LEU A 387 -20.48 16.14 -21.53
N ARG A 388 -19.83 15.15 -20.90
CA ARG A 388 -18.37 15.14 -20.68
C ARG A 388 -17.55 15.09 -21.98
N PRO A 389 -17.87 14.24 -22.97
CA PRO A 389 -17.20 14.25 -24.27
C PRO A 389 -17.28 15.61 -24.99
N TYR A 390 -18.33 16.39 -24.76
CA TYR A 390 -18.50 17.73 -25.33
C TYR A 390 -17.85 18.83 -24.49
N LYS A 391 -16.96 18.47 -23.55
CA LYS A 391 -16.19 19.38 -22.68
C LYS A 391 -17.03 20.26 -21.74
N PHE A 392 -18.30 19.95 -21.50
CA PHE A 392 -19.08 20.64 -20.46
C PHE A 392 -18.54 20.25 -19.08
N ARG A 393 -18.42 21.24 -18.18
CA ARG A 393 -18.05 20.98 -16.79
C ARG A 393 -19.31 20.58 -16.03
N VAL A 394 -19.37 19.30 -15.64
CA VAL A 394 -20.49 18.73 -14.87
C VAL A 394 -20.03 18.46 -13.44
N VAL A 395 -20.58 19.20 -12.48
CA VAL A 395 -20.33 19.04 -11.04
C VAL A 395 -21.52 18.30 -10.43
N ARG A 396 -21.29 17.15 -9.81
CA ARG A 396 -22.35 16.38 -9.12
C ARG A 396 -22.57 16.97 -7.74
N VAL A 397 -23.83 17.21 -7.37
CA VAL A 397 -24.23 17.66 -6.03
C VAL A 397 -24.48 16.42 -5.19
N ALA A 398 -23.59 16.16 -4.24
CA ALA A 398 -23.70 15.00 -3.36
C ALA A 398 -24.74 15.26 -2.25
N ASP A 399 -25.51 14.24 -1.91
CA ASP A 399 -26.44 14.29 -0.78
C ASP A 399 -25.68 14.25 0.57
N PRO A 400 -26.23 14.78 1.67
CA PRO A 400 -25.60 14.64 2.97
C PRO A 400 -25.42 13.18 3.36
N ALA A 401 -24.27 12.84 3.95
CA ALA A 401 -23.99 11.49 4.43
C ALA A 401 -25.01 11.09 5.52
N ALA A 402 -25.52 9.86 5.45
CA ALA A 402 -26.41 9.33 6.48
C ALA A 402 -25.68 9.24 7.83
N GLN A 403 -26.43 9.32 8.94
CA GLN A 403 -25.84 9.25 10.29
C GLN A 403 -24.97 7.99 10.44
N GLY A 404 -23.67 8.20 10.69
CA GLY A 404 -22.68 7.13 10.86
C GLY A 404 -21.72 6.91 9.68
N GLU A 405 -21.94 7.57 8.53
CA GLU A 405 -21.05 7.47 7.37
C GLU A 405 -20.10 8.67 7.25
N ARG A 406 -18.86 8.42 6.79
CA ARG A 406 -17.85 9.47 6.56
C ARG A 406 -17.94 10.10 5.16
N PHE A 407 -18.69 9.51 4.24
CA PHE A 407 -18.77 9.93 2.84
C PHE A 407 -20.20 9.85 2.32
N SER A 408 -20.56 10.77 1.42
CA SER A 408 -21.83 10.80 0.70
C SER A 408 -21.78 9.90 -0.53
N HIS A 409 -22.67 8.91 -0.61
CA HIS A 409 -22.67 7.91 -1.69
C HIS A 409 -23.76 8.12 -2.75
N THR A 410 -24.69 9.06 -2.54
CA THR A 410 -25.76 9.42 -3.49
C THR A 410 -25.58 10.86 -3.98
N PHE A 411 -26.09 11.14 -5.19
CA PHE A 411 -26.18 12.49 -5.74
C PHE A 411 -27.59 12.69 -6.31
N SER A 412 -28.28 13.71 -5.83
CA SER A 412 -29.64 14.05 -6.26
C SER A 412 -29.66 14.97 -7.48
N ASP A 413 -28.56 15.68 -7.76
CA ASP A 413 -28.50 16.63 -8.88
C ASP A 413 -27.10 16.75 -9.52
N ALA A 414 -27.05 17.30 -10.72
CA ALA A 414 -25.83 17.66 -11.42
C ALA A 414 -25.94 19.09 -11.96
N LEU A 415 -24.91 19.89 -11.67
CA LEU A 415 -24.75 21.26 -12.15
C LEU A 415 -23.89 21.26 -13.41
N VAL A 416 -24.43 21.83 -14.49
CA VAL A 416 -23.75 21.92 -15.80
C VAL A 416 -23.30 23.35 -16.05
N MET A 417 -22.03 23.52 -16.40
CA MET A 417 -21.44 24.78 -16.86
C MET A 417 -20.75 24.58 -18.22
N PRO A 418 -21.01 25.44 -19.21
CA PRO A 418 -20.28 25.41 -20.47
C PRO A 418 -18.85 25.92 -20.29
N THR A 419 -17.88 25.25 -20.92
CA THR A 419 -16.53 25.78 -21.12
C THR A 419 -16.45 26.51 -22.48
N PRO A 420 -15.50 27.43 -22.69
CA PRO A 420 -15.34 28.11 -23.99
C PRO A 420 -15.17 27.12 -25.15
N ASP A 421 -14.45 26.01 -24.92
CA ASP A 421 -14.31 24.91 -25.88
C ASP A 421 -15.63 24.18 -26.15
N ALA A 422 -16.48 24.01 -25.13
CA ALA A 422 -17.79 23.36 -25.27
C ALA A 422 -18.73 24.17 -26.17
N ILE A 423 -18.65 25.51 -26.14
CA ILE A 423 -19.47 26.38 -27.00
C ILE A 423 -19.10 26.18 -28.48
N ALA A 424 -17.80 26.09 -28.78
CA ALA A 424 -17.32 25.85 -30.15
C ALA A 424 -17.67 24.45 -30.67
N LEU A 425 -17.57 23.41 -29.83
CA LEU A 425 -17.93 22.03 -30.18
C LEU A 425 -19.44 21.83 -30.30
N PHE A 426 -20.22 22.51 -29.46
CA PHE A 426 -21.67 22.48 -29.50
C PHE A 426 -22.20 22.97 -30.86
N VAL A 427 -21.73 24.12 -31.34
CA VAL A 427 -22.13 24.68 -32.65
C VAL A 427 -21.79 23.73 -33.82
N ARG A 428 -20.71 22.97 -33.71
CA ARG A 428 -20.29 22.01 -34.76
C ARG A 428 -21.06 20.70 -34.74
N THR A 429 -21.61 20.28 -33.61
CA THR A 429 -22.18 18.93 -33.40
C THR A 429 -23.66 18.98 -33.01
N LEU A 430 -23.96 19.14 -31.72
CA LEU A 430 -25.31 19.11 -31.14
C LEU A 430 -26.18 20.29 -31.61
N GLY A 431 -25.58 21.44 -31.93
CA GLY A 431 -26.30 22.61 -32.45
C GLY A 431 -26.92 22.38 -33.84
N ARG A 432 -26.43 21.39 -34.60
CA ARG A 432 -27.06 20.99 -35.88
C ARG A 432 -28.40 20.29 -35.65
N GLN A 433 -28.59 19.64 -34.50
CA GLN A 433 -29.84 18.96 -34.13
C GLN A 433 -30.96 19.93 -33.71
N LEU A 434 -30.64 21.22 -33.53
CA LEU A 434 -31.59 22.28 -33.18
C LEU A 434 -31.95 23.18 -34.36
N ARG A 435 -31.28 23.05 -35.51
CA ARG A 435 -31.66 23.79 -36.72
C ARG A 435 -32.80 23.05 -37.39
N GLU A 436 -33.99 23.64 -37.39
CA GLU A 436 -35.11 23.17 -38.19
C GLU A 436 -34.70 23.05 -39.67
N PRO A 437 -35.23 22.06 -40.41
CA PRO A 437 -35.01 21.98 -41.85
C PRO A 437 -35.59 23.24 -42.51
N LYS A 438 -34.76 23.92 -43.30
CA LYS A 438 -35.16 25.08 -44.11
C LYS A 438 -36.43 24.72 -44.90
N PRO A 439 -37.52 25.51 -44.86
CA PRO A 439 -38.67 25.25 -45.69
C PRO A 439 -38.26 25.33 -47.16
N GLN A 440 -38.44 24.25 -47.90
CA GLN A 440 -38.32 24.24 -49.36
C GLN A 440 -39.34 25.24 -49.92
N GLY A 441 -38.85 26.27 -50.60
CA GLY A 441 -39.69 27.25 -51.28
C GLY A 441 -40.48 26.60 -52.43
N LYS A 442 -41.80 26.54 -52.21
CA LYS A 442 -43.00 26.52 -53.09
C LYS A 442 -42.98 25.90 -54.51
N PRO A 443 -44.13 25.30 -54.93
CA PRO A 443 -44.33 24.62 -56.21
C PRO A 443 -44.77 25.57 -57.35
N ALA A 444 -44.66 25.05 -58.57
CA ALA A 444 -44.99 25.68 -59.86
C ALA A 444 -46.46 26.08 -60.04
N ALA A 445 -46.71 27.12 -60.86
CA ALA A 445 -47.97 27.34 -61.55
C ALA A 445 -47.74 28.13 -62.87
N ASP A 446 -48.00 27.42 -63.98
CA ASP A 446 -48.69 27.79 -65.22
C ASP A 446 -48.51 29.17 -65.88
N GLN A 447 -48.07 29.13 -67.15
CA GLN A 447 -48.67 29.96 -68.21
C GLN A 447 -49.03 29.10 -69.42
N ALA A 448 -50.26 29.32 -69.87
CA ALA A 448 -51.01 28.60 -70.87
C ALA A 448 -50.59 28.91 -72.32
N THR A 449 -50.77 27.88 -73.15
CA THR A 449 -51.31 27.87 -74.52
C THR A 449 -51.59 29.21 -75.22
N THR A 450 -51.03 29.41 -76.42
CA THR A 450 -51.78 29.86 -77.61
C THR A 450 -51.10 29.39 -78.89
N VAL A 451 -51.94 28.85 -79.77
CA VAL A 451 -51.70 28.30 -81.12
C VAL A 451 -51.83 29.47 -82.14
N PRO A 452 -51.25 29.39 -83.34
CA PRO A 452 -51.98 28.83 -84.51
C PRO A 452 -51.32 27.60 -85.15
#